data_AF-A0A7S2J9Y5-F1
#
_entry.id   AF-A0A7S2J9Y5-F1
#
_cell.length_a   1.000
_cell.length_b   1.000
_cell.length_c   1.000
_cell.angle_alpha   90.00
_cell.angle_beta   90.00
_cell.angle_gamma   90.00
#
_symmetry.space_group_name_H-M   'P 1'
#
loop_
_entity.id
_entity.type
_entity.pdbx_description
1 polymer ?
#
loop_
_entity_poly.entity_id
_entity_poly.type
_entity_poly.pdbx_seq_one_letter_code
_entity_poly.pdbx_strand_id
1 'polypeptide(L)'
;CQRAKMMAEAHQYACELMKPEYRSQIAETYKKKIENIVRKEKPPEGEGQSEKQSPCMYCRGMLNDVQLDCPACQHISPFCIVTGMRMLQDDWTYCPSCNFPAKRSAMKAALMTAEQCPMCDEPLKEQDLPFVSDASAL
;
A
#
# COMPACT_ATOMS: atom_id res chain seq x y z
N CYS A 1 2.79 -14.43 10.53
CA CYS A 1 3.39 -14.53 9.18
C CYS A 1 2.89 -15.76 8.40
N GLN A 2 3.21 -17.01 8.79
CA GLN A 2 2.79 -18.19 7.99
C GLN A 2 1.27 -18.33 7.75
N ARG A 3 0.43 -18.13 8.78
CA ARG A 3 -1.04 -18.16 8.64
C ARG A 3 -1.57 -17.04 7.72
N ALA A 4 -0.87 -15.92 7.66
CA ALA A 4 -1.18 -14.77 6.81
C ALA A 4 -0.51 -14.88 5.42
N LYS A 5 0.09 -16.03 5.08
CA LYS A 5 0.79 -16.28 3.80
C LYS A 5 2.01 -15.37 3.53
N MET A 6 2.55 -14.73 4.57
CA MET A 6 3.77 -13.92 4.53
C MET A 6 4.98 -14.80 4.82
N MET A 7 5.44 -15.56 3.81
CA MET A 7 6.45 -16.61 4.02
C MET A 7 7.87 -16.05 4.13
N ALA A 8 8.19 -14.99 3.38
CA ALA A 8 9.49 -14.33 3.44
C ALA A 8 9.75 -13.72 4.82
N GLU A 9 8.77 -13.02 5.37
CA GLU A 9 8.82 -12.40 6.69
C GLU A 9 8.82 -13.46 7.79
N ALA A 10 8.06 -14.55 7.61
CA ALA A 10 8.10 -15.68 8.53
C ALA A 10 9.52 -16.26 8.65
N HIS A 11 10.21 -16.41 7.51
CA HIS A 11 11.60 -16.88 7.47
C HIS A 11 12.56 -15.88 8.11
N GLN A 12 12.46 -14.60 7.74
CA GLN A 12 13.30 -13.52 8.28
C GLN A 12 13.22 -13.44 9.81
N TYR A 13 12.01 -13.36 10.37
CA TYR A 13 11.84 -13.30 11.83
C TYR A 13 12.24 -14.59 12.52
N ALA A 14 12.04 -15.75 11.88
CA ALA A 14 12.51 -17.02 12.44
C ALA A 14 14.06 -17.07 12.50
N CYS A 15 14.76 -16.57 11.49
CA CYS A 15 16.22 -16.44 11.51
C CYS A 15 16.68 -15.49 12.63
N GLU A 16 16.00 -14.34 12.79
CA GLU A 16 16.29 -13.36 13.85
C GLU A 16 16.16 -13.98 15.25
N LEU A 17 15.05 -14.69 15.50
CA LEU A 17 14.78 -15.35 16.78
C LEU A 17 15.80 -16.46 17.12
N MET A 18 16.43 -17.05 16.11
CA MET A 18 17.39 -18.13 16.31
C MET A 18 18.82 -17.68 16.56
N LYS A 19 19.06 -16.37 16.49
CA LYS A 19 20.31 -15.76 16.94
C LYS A 19 20.52 -16.04 18.45
N PRO A 20 21.78 -16.26 18.89
CA PRO A 20 22.07 -16.73 20.25
C PRO A 20 21.54 -15.82 21.36
N GLU A 21 21.39 -14.52 21.08
CA GLU A 21 20.88 -13.50 22.00
C GLU A 21 19.39 -13.74 22.36
N TYR A 22 18.60 -14.21 21.40
CA TYR A 22 17.16 -14.42 21.55
C TYR A 22 16.79 -15.89 21.76
N ARG A 23 17.62 -16.82 21.28
CA ARG A 23 17.37 -18.26 21.32
C ARG A 23 17.15 -18.82 22.72
N SER A 24 17.82 -18.26 23.73
CA SER A 24 17.69 -18.65 25.14
C SER A 24 16.35 -18.24 25.76
N GLN A 25 15.68 -17.25 25.18
CA GLN A 25 14.41 -16.70 25.66
C GLN A 25 13.20 -17.42 25.04
N ILE A 26 13.43 -18.36 24.11
CA ILE A 26 12.39 -19.12 23.42
C ILE A 26 12.09 -20.39 24.19
N ALA A 27 10.82 -20.59 24.57
CA ALA A 27 10.39 -21.82 25.20
C ALA A 27 10.58 -23.04 24.27
N GLU A 28 10.99 -24.16 24.85
CA GLU A 28 11.37 -25.39 24.12
C GLU A 28 10.26 -25.93 23.20
N THR A 29 8.99 -25.66 23.55
CA THR A 29 7.80 -25.99 22.77
C THR A 29 7.72 -25.30 21.41
N TYR A 30 8.29 -24.10 21.27
CA TYR A 30 8.28 -23.31 20.03
C TYR A 30 9.59 -23.40 19.26
N LYS A 31 10.70 -23.73 19.94
CA LYS A 31 12.04 -23.80 19.38
C LYS A 31 12.13 -24.71 18.15
N LYS A 32 11.61 -25.95 18.26
CA LYS A 32 11.56 -26.91 17.13
C LYS A 32 10.72 -26.40 15.95
N LYS A 33 9.65 -25.67 16.23
CA LYS A 33 8.79 -25.11 15.17
C LYS A 33 9.54 -24.01 14.42
N ILE A 34 10.24 -23.13 15.13
CA ILE A 34 11.04 -22.05 14.54
C ILE A 34 12.23 -22.63 13.76
N GLU A 35 12.91 -23.67 14.27
CA GLU A 35 13.96 -24.39 13.53
C GLU A 35 13.48 -24.93 12.19
N ASN A 36 12.29 -25.53 12.17
CA ASN A 36 11.71 -26.05 10.93
C ASN A 36 11.37 -24.94 9.93
N ILE A 37 11.08 -23.72 10.40
CA ILE A 37 10.83 -22.56 9.52
C ILE A 37 12.15 -22.07 8.92
N VAL A 38 13.21 -21.97 9.72
CA VAL A 38 14.54 -21.54 9.26
C VAL A 38 15.16 -22.54 8.29
N ARG A 39 14.95 -23.85 8.52
CA ARG A 39 15.47 -24.94 7.68
C ARG A 39 14.78 -25.05 6.33
N LYS A 40 13.53 -24.59 6.19
CA LYS A 40 12.90 -24.50 4.88
C LYS A 40 13.66 -23.48 4.05
N GLU A 41 13.96 -23.83 2.80
CA GLU A 41 14.60 -22.92 1.86
C GLU A 41 13.84 -21.60 1.82
N LYS A 42 14.60 -20.49 1.73
CA LYS A 42 14.02 -19.15 1.64
C LYS A 42 13.00 -19.20 0.49
N PRO A 43 11.73 -18.83 0.72
CA PRO A 43 10.77 -18.70 -0.35
C PRO A 43 11.36 -17.76 -1.41
N PRO A 44 11.15 -18.01 -2.72
CA PRO A 44 11.69 -17.14 -3.77
C PRO A 44 11.40 -15.67 -3.45
N GLU A 45 12.43 -14.84 -3.59
CA GLU A 45 12.32 -13.40 -3.38
C GLU A 45 11.24 -12.86 -4.32
N GLY A 46 10.10 -12.43 -3.75
CA GLY A 46 8.94 -11.97 -4.51
C GLY A 46 7.58 -12.38 -3.95
N GLU A 47 7.52 -13.28 -2.97
CA GLU A 47 6.25 -13.67 -2.33
C GLU A 47 5.75 -12.67 -1.27
N GLY A 48 6.63 -11.78 -0.78
CA GLY A 48 6.21 -10.55 -0.13
C GLY A 48 5.81 -9.59 -1.23
N GLN A 49 4.53 -9.20 -1.28
CA GLN A 49 3.96 -8.29 -2.28
C GLN A 49 4.97 -7.19 -2.59
N SER A 50 5.65 -7.23 -3.74
CA SER A 50 6.55 -6.15 -4.12
C SER A 50 5.70 -4.89 -4.07
N GLU A 51 6.09 -3.93 -3.22
CA GLU A 51 5.30 -2.72 -3.04
C GLU A 51 5.08 -2.11 -4.41
N LYS A 52 3.80 -1.98 -4.81
CA LYS A 52 3.46 -1.56 -6.17
C LYS A 52 4.14 -0.22 -6.44
N GLN A 53 4.87 -0.16 -7.55
CA GLN A 53 5.53 1.05 -8.00
C GLN A 53 4.78 1.63 -9.18
N SER A 54 4.74 2.95 -9.23
CA SER A 54 4.14 3.68 -10.34
C SER A 54 4.84 5.04 -10.50
N PRO A 55 4.61 5.78 -11.59
CA PRO A 55 5.35 7.03 -11.83
C PRO A 55 4.86 8.17 -10.93
N CYS A 56 5.78 9.04 -10.51
CA CYS A 56 5.49 10.31 -9.85
C CYS A 56 4.68 11.24 -10.76
N MET A 57 3.67 11.93 -10.23
CA MET A 57 2.85 12.88 -11.01
C MET A 57 3.57 14.17 -11.44
N TYR A 58 4.75 14.45 -10.85
CA TYR A 58 5.54 15.65 -11.14
C TYR A 58 6.72 15.34 -12.08
N CYS A 59 7.52 14.32 -11.76
CA CYS A 59 8.75 14.01 -12.50
C CYS A 59 8.74 12.66 -13.21
N ARG A 60 7.65 11.90 -13.12
CA ARG A 60 7.49 10.54 -13.68
C ARG A 60 8.52 9.49 -13.20
N GLY A 61 9.34 9.80 -12.19
CA GLY A 61 10.21 8.84 -11.52
C GLY A 61 9.44 7.73 -10.82
N MET A 62 9.94 6.50 -10.84
CA MET A 62 9.29 5.35 -10.21
C MET A 62 9.50 5.38 -8.69
N LEU A 63 8.41 5.30 -7.94
CA LEU A 63 8.42 5.21 -6.47
C LEU A 63 7.29 4.30 -5.99
N ASN A 64 7.36 3.87 -4.73
CA ASN A 64 6.32 3.02 -4.16
C ASN A 64 5.01 3.80 -4.02
N ASP A 65 3.87 3.14 -4.19
CA ASP A 65 2.53 3.77 -4.13
C ASP A 65 2.20 4.34 -2.74
N VAL A 66 2.88 3.86 -1.70
CA VAL A 66 2.73 4.33 -0.31
C VAL A 66 3.57 5.57 0.01
N GLN A 67 4.55 5.91 -0.85
CA GLN A 67 5.49 6.99 -0.57
C GLN A 67 5.00 8.31 -1.18
N LEU A 68 4.71 9.30 -0.34
CA LEU A 68 4.18 10.60 -0.80
C LEU A 68 5.29 11.57 -1.20
N ASP A 69 6.41 11.57 -0.49
CA ASP A 69 7.58 12.39 -0.78
C ASP A 69 8.42 11.77 -1.90
N CYS A 70 8.57 12.48 -3.01
CA CYS A 70 9.39 11.99 -4.12
C CYS A 70 10.87 12.31 -3.89
N PRO A 71 11.78 11.33 -3.82
CA PRO A 71 13.20 11.57 -3.58
C PRO A 71 13.89 12.20 -4.79
N ALA A 72 13.31 12.05 -5.99
CA ALA A 72 13.87 12.58 -7.22
C ALA A 72 13.56 14.07 -7.44
N CYS A 73 12.33 14.52 -7.15
CA CYS A 73 11.90 15.89 -7.40
C CYS A 73 11.48 16.67 -6.15
N GLN A 74 11.58 16.05 -4.96
CA GLN A 74 11.30 16.65 -3.64
C GLN A 74 9.87 17.19 -3.45
N HIS A 75 8.95 16.90 -4.39
CA HIS A 75 7.54 17.24 -4.25
C HIS A 75 6.82 16.20 -3.37
N ILE A 76 5.82 16.67 -2.63
CA ILE A 76 4.93 15.83 -1.82
C ILE A 76 3.65 15.60 -2.63
N SER A 77 3.40 14.35 -3.01
CA SER A 77 2.19 13.97 -3.72
C SER A 77 0.99 13.95 -2.77
N PRO A 78 -0.19 14.44 -3.21
CA PRO A 78 -1.44 14.23 -2.50
C PRO A 78 -1.76 12.74 -2.37
N PHE A 79 -2.54 12.37 -1.36
CA PHE A 79 -3.01 11.00 -1.15
C PHE A 79 -4.46 10.84 -1.58
N CYS A 80 -4.81 9.64 -2.01
CA CYS A 80 -6.16 9.24 -2.36
C CYS A 80 -6.97 8.95 -1.09
N ILE A 81 -8.10 9.62 -0.87
CA ILE A 81 -8.96 9.38 0.30
C ILE A 81 -9.52 7.96 0.40
N VAL A 82 -9.57 7.21 -0.71
CA VAL A 82 -10.11 5.85 -0.74
C VAL A 82 -9.05 4.80 -0.41
N THR A 83 -7.85 4.95 -0.97
CA THR A 83 -6.79 3.93 -0.84
C THR A 83 -5.72 4.28 0.18
N GLY A 84 -5.63 5.56 0.60
CA GLY A 84 -4.55 6.08 1.42
C GLY A 84 -3.18 6.15 0.72
N MET A 85 -3.13 5.85 -0.58
CA MET A 85 -1.90 5.82 -1.39
C MET A 85 -1.76 7.11 -2.18
N ARG A 86 -0.54 7.40 -2.66
CA ARG A 86 -0.29 8.58 -3.49
C ARG A 86 -1.16 8.61 -4.74
N MET A 87 -1.49 9.82 -5.17
CA MET A 87 -2.25 10.06 -6.38
C MET A 87 -1.40 9.83 -7.64
N LEU A 88 -2.07 9.53 -8.76
CA LEU A 88 -1.45 9.35 -10.07
C LEU A 88 -1.98 10.42 -11.02
N GLN A 89 -1.13 10.89 -11.93
CA GLN A 89 -1.53 11.91 -12.91
C GLN A 89 -2.67 11.42 -13.82
N ASP A 90 -2.61 10.14 -14.21
CA ASP A 90 -3.54 9.55 -15.18
C ASP A 90 -4.79 8.92 -14.52
N ASP A 91 -4.84 8.90 -13.18
CA ASP A 91 -5.96 8.34 -12.40
C ASP A 91 -6.34 9.29 -11.25
N TRP A 92 -7.03 10.36 -11.61
CA TRP A 92 -7.38 11.47 -10.72
C TRP A 92 -8.86 11.85 -10.80
N THR A 93 -9.46 12.08 -9.65
CA THR A 93 -10.75 12.74 -9.47
C THR A 93 -10.77 13.45 -8.10
N TYR A 94 -11.84 14.15 -7.80
CA TYR A 94 -12.09 14.73 -6.49
C TYR A 94 -13.58 14.66 -6.16
N CYS A 95 -13.92 14.64 -4.87
CA CYS A 95 -15.32 14.76 -4.47
C CYS A 95 -15.82 16.19 -4.75
N PRO A 96 -16.94 16.38 -5.45
CA PRO A 96 -17.47 17.72 -5.73
C PRO A 96 -17.95 18.48 -4.49
N SER A 97 -18.23 17.78 -3.38
CA SER A 97 -18.76 18.39 -2.16
C SER A 97 -17.66 18.85 -1.21
N CYS A 98 -16.59 18.06 -1.03
CA CYS A 98 -15.50 18.38 -0.09
C CYS A 98 -14.15 18.66 -0.77
N ASN A 99 -14.08 18.60 -2.11
CA ASN A 99 -12.89 18.83 -2.93
C ASN A 99 -11.67 17.95 -2.59
N PHE A 100 -11.85 16.86 -1.86
CA PHE A 100 -10.75 15.95 -1.55
C PHE A 100 -10.37 15.08 -2.75
N PRO A 101 -9.06 14.88 -3.01
CA PRO A 101 -8.58 14.09 -4.13
C PRO A 101 -8.76 12.58 -3.91
N ALA A 102 -9.09 11.87 -4.99
CA ALA A 102 -9.21 10.43 -5.00
C ALA A 102 -8.75 9.86 -6.35
N LYS A 103 -8.19 8.66 -6.36
CA LYS A 103 -8.02 7.91 -7.61
C LYS A 103 -9.40 7.63 -8.19
N ARG A 104 -9.62 7.96 -9.47
CA ARG A 104 -10.92 7.78 -10.12
C ARG A 104 -11.34 6.32 -10.13
N SER A 105 -10.41 5.42 -10.43
CA SER A 105 -10.65 3.96 -10.41
C SER A 105 -11.10 3.47 -9.01
N ALA A 106 -10.41 3.91 -7.97
CA ALA A 106 -10.71 3.53 -6.59
C ALA A 106 -12.03 4.12 -6.08
N MET A 107 -12.27 5.41 -6.37
CA MET A 107 -13.51 6.08 -5.99
C MET A 107 -14.72 5.41 -6.64
N LYS A 108 -14.65 5.07 -7.92
CA LYS A 108 -15.70 4.30 -8.60
C LYS A 108 -15.98 2.96 -7.92
N ALA A 109 -14.94 2.20 -7.61
CA ALA A 109 -15.09 0.91 -6.92
C ALA A 109 -15.71 1.06 -5.52
N ALA A 110 -15.35 2.11 -4.78
CA ALA A 110 -15.94 2.41 -3.48
C ALA A 110 -17.43 2.77 -3.61
N LEU A 111 -17.78 3.59 -4.60
CA LEU A 111 -19.16 4.01 -4.86
C LEU A 111 -20.09 2.86 -5.28
N MET A 112 -19.55 1.79 -5.89
CA MET A 112 -20.33 0.58 -6.15
C MET A 112 -20.78 -0.14 -4.88
N THR A 113 -20.09 0.08 -3.75
CA THR A 113 -20.41 -0.55 -2.46
C THR A 113 -21.21 0.40 -1.57
N ALA A 114 -20.87 1.69 -1.58
CA ALA A 114 -21.51 2.71 -0.78
C ALA A 114 -21.67 3.98 -1.63
N GLU A 115 -22.91 4.39 -1.93
CA GLU A 115 -23.24 5.56 -2.77
C GLU A 115 -23.01 6.92 -2.06
N GLN A 116 -21.91 7.04 -1.30
CA GLN A 116 -21.53 8.22 -0.53
C GLN A 116 -20.02 8.43 -0.53
N CYS A 117 -19.58 9.67 -0.33
CA CYS A 117 -18.17 10.00 -0.20
C CYS A 117 -17.60 9.48 1.13
N PRO A 118 -16.48 8.75 1.15
CA PRO A 118 -15.91 8.21 2.40
C PRO A 118 -15.27 9.26 3.31
N MET A 119 -15.17 10.51 2.86
CA MET A 119 -14.55 11.60 3.64
C MET A 119 -15.58 12.56 4.25
N CYS A 120 -16.69 12.84 3.55
CA CYS A 120 -17.70 13.79 4.01
C CYS A 120 -19.12 13.22 4.12
N ASP A 121 -19.31 11.94 3.80
CA ASP A 121 -20.60 11.23 3.83
C ASP A 121 -21.71 11.79 2.93
N GLU A 122 -21.41 12.79 2.10
CA GLU A 122 -22.36 13.32 1.12
C GLU A 122 -22.68 12.26 0.05
N PRO A 123 -23.95 12.12 -0.37
CA PRO A 123 -24.33 11.21 -1.43
C PRO A 123 -23.57 11.52 -2.73
N LEU A 124 -22.99 10.50 -3.34
CA LEU A 124 -22.17 10.66 -4.55
C LEU A 124 -22.33 9.45 -5.45
N LYS A 125 -22.61 9.68 -6.74
CA LYS A 125 -22.69 8.62 -7.74
C LYS A 125 -21.49 8.67 -8.68
N GLU A 126 -21.19 7.52 -9.30
CA GLU A 126 -20.07 7.41 -10.25
C GLU A 126 -20.13 8.44 -11.39
N GLN A 127 -21.34 8.72 -11.88
CA GLN A 127 -21.58 9.67 -12.98
C GLN A 127 -21.26 11.13 -12.60
N ASP A 128 -21.27 11.46 -11.31
CA ASP A 128 -21.03 12.81 -10.80
C ASP A 128 -19.53 13.06 -10.55
N LEU A 129 -18.67 12.06 -10.75
CA LEU A 129 -17.23 12.18 -10.55
C LEU A 129 -16.57 13.01 -11.66
N PRO A 130 -15.96 14.17 -11.32
CA PRO A 130 -15.22 14.98 -12.28
C PRO A 130 -14.05 14.20 -12.88
N PHE A 131 -13.86 14.30 -14.20
CA PHE A 131 -12.68 13.80 -14.87
C PHE A 131 -11.64 14.90 -14.94
N VAL A 132 -10.45 14.67 -14.39
CA VAL A 132 -9.33 15.60 -14.43
C VAL A 132 -8.30 15.06 -15.39
N SER A 133 -8.08 15.78 -16.49
CA SER A 133 -7.11 15.39 -17.54
C SER A 133 -5.69 15.86 -17.26
N ASP A 134 -5.52 16.91 -16.44
CA ASP A 134 -4.21 17.43 -16.07
C ASP A 134 -4.18 17.79 -14.58
N ALA A 135 -3.66 16.86 -13.77
CA ALA A 135 -3.52 17.03 -12.33
C ALA A 135 -2.17 17.66 -11.93
N SER A 136 -1.26 17.91 -12.88
CA SER A 136 0.06 18.49 -12.58
C SER A 136 0.01 19.98 -12.23
N ALA A 137 -1.10 20.65 -12.57
CA ALA A 137 -1.32 22.07 -12.38
C ALA A 137 -2.21 22.41 -11.17
N LEU A 138 -2.66 21.40 -10.41
CA LEU A 138 -3.46 21.52 -9.18
C LEU A 138 -2.59 21.32 -7.95
#